data_AF-A0A9W3AHR9-F1
#
_entry.id   AF-A0A9W3AHR9-F1
#
_cell.length_a   1.000
_cell.length_b   1.000
_cell.length_c   1.000
_cell.angle_alpha   90.00
_cell.angle_beta   90.00
_cell.angle_gamma   90.00
#
_symmetry.space_group_name_H-M   'P 1'
#
loop_
_entity.id
_entity.type
_entity.pdbx_description
1 polymer ?
#
loop_
_entity_poly.entity_id
_entity_poly.type
_entity_poly.pdbx_seq_one_letter_code
_entity_poly.pdbx_strand_id
1 'polypeptide(L)'
;MSPVFISVLLVVACHGYPDGAPDTPEMCDTLKPTHYIIKENSSSGQWQPTALKPFNYSIHVNRKSVYPGKEVKIIIKADQMYFEGFILQARRASNTLDYSKKYGTFKPHDEDAKLICNDAAITHTKHFHWKNITFSWIAPQNVEENVKFVATVVKGYKTYFMNVESDVVKVSGTSAVGISTLILLLASAMNIVHLV
;
A
#
# COMPACT_ATOMS: atom_id res chain seq x y z
N MET A 1 3.68 -44.50 -47.30
CA MET A 1 2.95 -44.43 -46.02
C MET A 1 3.34 -43.11 -45.39
N SER A 2 2.40 -42.16 -45.27
CA SER A 2 2.68 -40.79 -44.80
C SER A 2 2.68 -40.73 -43.27
N PRO A 3 3.62 -40.01 -42.61
CA PRO A 3 3.63 -39.91 -41.16
C PRO A 3 2.55 -38.93 -40.67
N VAL A 4 1.76 -39.37 -39.70
CA VAL A 4 0.75 -38.55 -39.01
C VAL A 4 1.45 -37.80 -37.87
N PHE A 5 1.48 -36.47 -37.93
CA PHE A 5 1.97 -35.63 -36.84
C PHE A 5 0.84 -35.40 -35.83
N ILE A 6 0.98 -35.97 -34.63
CA ILE A 6 0.07 -35.73 -33.51
C ILE A 6 0.48 -34.40 -32.86
N SER A 7 -0.29 -33.35 -33.11
CA SER A 7 -0.15 -32.07 -32.42
C SER A 7 -0.69 -32.19 -30.99
N VAL A 8 0.21 -32.11 -30.00
CA VAL A 8 -0.16 -32.08 -28.59
C VAL A 8 -0.61 -30.67 -28.23
N LEU A 9 -1.93 -30.50 -28.06
CA LEU A 9 -2.53 -29.25 -27.62
C LEU A 9 -2.27 -29.07 -26.10
N LEU A 10 -1.29 -28.23 -25.75
CA LEU A 10 -1.01 -27.82 -24.38
C LEU A 10 -2.16 -26.92 -23.88
N VAL A 11 -3.16 -27.51 -23.23
CA VAL A 11 -4.21 -26.77 -22.52
C VAL A 11 -3.61 -26.22 -21.24
N VAL A 12 -3.09 -24.99 -21.29
CA VAL A 12 -2.69 -24.26 -20.09
C VAL A 12 -3.96 -23.89 -19.34
N ALA A 13 -4.22 -24.58 -18.22
CA ALA A 13 -5.31 -24.24 -17.32
C ALA A 13 -5.00 -22.88 -16.66
N CYS A 14 -5.61 -21.82 -17.19
CA CYS A 14 -5.66 -20.50 -16.56
C CYS A 14 -6.46 -20.62 -15.26
N HIS A 15 -5.76 -20.66 -14.13
CA HIS A 15 -6.39 -20.52 -12.84
C HIS A 15 -6.54 -19.02 -12.54
N GLY A 16 -7.69 -18.46 -12.90
CA GLY A 16 -8.06 -17.10 -12.50
C GLY A 16 -8.51 -17.10 -11.03
N TYR A 17 -7.56 -17.06 -10.10
CA TYR A 17 -7.88 -16.89 -8.67
C TYR A 17 -8.17 -15.42 -8.36
N PRO A 18 -9.05 -15.12 -7.39
CA PRO A 18 -9.35 -13.76 -6.92
C PRO A 18 -8.21 -13.15 -6.10
N ASP A 19 -6.97 -13.25 -6.59
CA ASP A 19 -5.73 -12.96 -5.85
C ASP A 19 -5.40 -11.47 -5.77
N GLY A 20 -6.39 -10.59 -5.73
CA GLY A 20 -6.19 -9.14 -5.70
C GLY A 20 -5.32 -8.57 -6.81
N ALA A 21 -4.72 -7.40 -6.54
CA ALA A 21 -3.94 -6.68 -7.55
C ALA A 21 -2.59 -7.38 -7.83
N PRO A 22 -2.13 -7.40 -9.10
CA PRO A 22 -0.82 -7.96 -9.44
C PRO A 22 0.31 -7.06 -8.96
N ASP A 23 1.45 -7.66 -8.60
CA ASP A 23 2.64 -6.91 -8.19
C ASP A 23 3.46 -6.47 -9.41
N THR A 24 2.97 -5.44 -10.11
CA THR A 24 3.63 -4.85 -11.29
C THR A 24 3.89 -3.36 -11.09
N PRO A 25 4.93 -2.78 -11.72
CA PRO A 25 5.22 -1.34 -11.63
C PRO A 25 4.02 -0.47 -11.99
N GLU A 26 3.31 -0.79 -13.08
CA GLU A 26 2.13 -0.05 -13.53
C GLU A 26 1.01 -0.05 -12.49
N MET A 27 0.75 -1.21 -11.86
CA MET A 27 -0.26 -1.33 -10.80
C MET A 27 0.14 -0.53 -9.57
N CYS A 28 1.42 -0.61 -9.20
CA CYS A 28 1.99 0.10 -8.07
C CYS A 28 1.96 1.62 -8.23
N ASP A 29 2.08 2.12 -9.45
CA ASP A 29 2.13 3.55 -9.73
C ASP A 29 0.73 4.13 -9.91
N THR A 30 -0.13 3.45 -10.67
CA THR A 30 -1.44 4.00 -11.03
C THR A 30 -2.55 3.67 -10.05
N LEU A 31 -2.41 2.57 -9.29
CA LEU A 31 -3.50 1.93 -8.53
C LEU A 31 -4.74 1.64 -9.38
N LYS A 32 -4.61 1.60 -10.70
CA LYS A 32 -5.71 1.42 -11.63
C LYS A 32 -5.94 -0.07 -11.87
N PRO A 33 -7.14 -0.59 -11.59
CA PRO A 33 -7.48 -1.96 -11.92
C PRO A 33 -7.33 -2.18 -13.42
N THR A 34 -6.58 -3.21 -13.79
CA THR A 34 -6.46 -3.67 -15.17
C THR A 34 -7.08 -5.06 -15.26
N HIS A 35 -8.13 -5.17 -16.06
CA HIS A 35 -8.71 -6.45 -16.46
C HIS A 35 -8.69 -6.53 -17.97
N TYR A 36 -8.16 -7.61 -18.53
CA TYR A 36 -8.24 -7.86 -19.96
C TYR A 36 -9.68 -8.27 -20.27
N ILE A 37 -10.42 -7.41 -20.97
CA ILE A 37 -11.70 -7.81 -21.55
C ILE A 37 -11.40 -8.46 -22.90
N ILE A 38 -11.56 -9.78 -22.98
CA ILE A 38 -11.75 -10.43 -24.28
C ILE A 38 -13.16 -10.04 -24.73
N LYS A 39 -13.28 -9.01 -25.58
CA LYS A 39 -14.50 -8.87 -26.39
C LYS A 39 -14.22 -9.61 -27.68
N GLU A 40 -15.12 -10.50 -28.05
CA GLU A 40 -15.19 -11.00 -29.41
C GLU A 40 -15.26 -9.77 -30.33
N ASN A 41 -14.21 -9.56 -31.11
CA ASN A 41 -13.99 -8.42 -32.02
C ASN A 41 -13.77 -7.01 -31.42
N SER A 42 -13.23 -6.86 -30.21
CA SER A 42 -12.70 -5.55 -29.77
C SER A 42 -11.64 -5.67 -28.68
N SER A 43 -10.38 -5.43 -29.03
CA SER A 43 -9.30 -5.23 -28.05
C SER A 43 -9.47 -3.90 -27.33
N SER A 44 -9.61 -3.96 -26.00
CA SER A 44 -9.63 -2.85 -25.03
C SER A 44 -10.97 -2.14 -24.80
N GLY A 45 -11.60 -2.45 -23.66
CA GLY A 45 -12.63 -1.62 -23.05
C GLY A 45 -12.06 -0.97 -21.80
N GLN A 46 -11.42 0.19 -21.95
CA GLN A 46 -10.99 1.01 -20.82
C GLN A 46 -12.22 1.68 -20.19
N TRP A 47 -12.54 1.33 -18.95
CA TRP A 47 -13.60 2.01 -18.21
C TRP A 47 -13.06 3.23 -17.47
N GLN A 48 -13.79 4.34 -17.56
CA GLN A 48 -13.52 5.54 -16.79
C GLN A 48 -14.19 5.42 -15.41
N PRO A 49 -13.49 5.72 -14.31
CA PRO A 49 -14.12 5.82 -13.00
C PRO A 49 -15.21 6.88 -13.06
N THR A 50 -16.40 6.58 -12.53
CA THR A 50 -17.42 7.60 -12.33
C THR A 50 -16.86 8.65 -11.38
N ALA A 51 -16.66 9.88 -11.87
CA ALA A 51 -16.03 10.99 -11.15
C ALA A 51 -16.88 11.58 -10.01
N LEU A 52 -17.87 10.83 -9.51
CA LEU A 52 -18.53 11.17 -8.27
C LEU A 52 -17.64 10.66 -7.15
N LYS A 53 -17.28 11.54 -6.21
CA LYS A 53 -16.63 11.16 -4.95
C LYS A 53 -17.31 9.88 -4.45
N PRO A 54 -16.59 8.82 -4.10
CA PRO A 54 -17.19 7.61 -3.56
C PRO A 54 -17.80 7.95 -2.20
N PHE A 55 -19.02 8.51 -2.18
CA PHE A 55 -19.70 8.91 -0.94
C PHE A 55 -19.99 7.70 -0.03
N ASN A 56 -19.79 6.48 -0.55
CA ASN A 56 -20.03 5.24 0.16
C ASN A 56 -18.75 4.55 0.65
N TYR A 57 -17.55 5.08 0.37
CA TYR A 57 -16.29 4.49 0.81
C TYR A 57 -15.37 5.53 1.44
N SER A 58 -14.77 5.17 2.57
CA SER A 58 -13.95 6.06 3.37
C SER A 58 -12.72 5.35 3.93
N ILE A 59 -11.65 6.10 4.15
CA ILE A 59 -10.43 5.63 4.81
C ILE A 59 -10.25 6.41 6.10
N HIS A 60 -10.23 5.71 7.23
CA HIS A 60 -9.96 6.32 8.54
C HIS A 60 -8.63 5.84 9.10
N VAL A 61 -7.97 6.74 9.81
CA VAL A 61 -6.73 6.49 10.53
C VAL A 61 -6.95 6.70 12.02
N ASN A 62 -6.29 5.91 12.86
CA ASN A 62 -6.44 6.03 14.30
C ASN A 62 -5.72 7.26 14.90
N ARG A 63 -4.78 7.85 14.15
CA ARG A 63 -4.01 9.03 14.56
C ARG A 63 -3.62 9.86 13.34
N LYS A 64 -3.56 11.19 13.50
CA LYS A 64 -3.18 12.14 12.44
C LYS A 64 -1.73 12.63 12.52
N SER A 65 -0.97 12.14 13.52
CA SER A 65 0.46 12.38 13.66
C SER A 65 1.15 11.10 14.13
N VAL A 66 2.37 10.85 13.62
CA VAL A 66 3.14 9.65 13.92
C VAL A 66 4.64 9.93 13.82
N TYR A 67 5.43 9.30 14.69
CA TYR A 67 6.89 9.31 14.62
C TYR A 67 7.40 8.31 13.57
N PRO A 68 8.58 8.55 12.96
CA PRO A 68 9.24 7.57 12.10
C PRO A 68 9.32 6.18 12.74
N GLY A 69 9.06 5.14 11.95
CA GLY A 69 9.06 3.74 12.42
C GLY A 69 7.88 3.35 13.31
N LYS A 70 6.96 4.27 13.64
CA LYS A 70 5.77 3.95 14.43
C LYS A 70 4.58 3.63 13.53
N GLU A 71 3.66 2.88 14.10
CA GLU A 71 2.53 2.31 13.39
C GLU A 71 1.31 3.23 13.40
N VAL A 72 0.59 3.30 12.28
CA VAL A 72 -0.76 3.87 12.14
C VAL A 72 -1.70 2.73 11.78
N LYS A 73 -2.83 2.63 12.50
CA LYS A 73 -3.91 1.70 12.13
C LYS A 73 -4.85 2.39 11.17
N ILE A 74 -5.23 1.68 10.11
CA ILE A 74 -6.04 2.19 9.04
C ILE A 74 -7.23 1.25 8.84
N ILE A 75 -8.37 1.82 8.44
CA ILE A 75 -9.58 1.08 8.10
C ILE A 75 -10.17 1.64 6.80
N ILE A 76 -10.42 0.78 5.82
CA ILE A 76 -11.32 1.09 4.70
C ILE A 76 -12.72 0.68 5.14
N LYS A 77 -13.71 1.56 4.97
CA LYS A 77 -15.11 1.30 5.28
C LYS A 77 -15.99 1.49 4.06
N ALA A 78 -17.04 0.69 3.98
CA ALA A 78 -18.21 0.95 3.17
C ALA A 78 -19.39 1.33 4.08
N ASP A 79 -19.93 2.54 3.90
CA ASP A 79 -20.91 3.10 4.85
C ASP A 79 -22.26 2.37 4.79
N GLN A 80 -22.83 2.21 3.59
CA GLN A 80 -24.16 1.58 3.40
C GLN A 80 -24.10 0.26 2.61
N MET A 81 -22.94 -0.07 2.05
CA MET A 81 -22.76 -1.17 1.08
C MET A 81 -21.59 -2.06 1.49
N TYR A 82 -21.01 -2.80 0.56
CA TYR A 82 -19.79 -3.60 0.74
C TYR A 82 -18.84 -3.29 -0.42
N PHE A 83 -17.56 -3.62 -0.29
CA PHE A 83 -16.61 -3.71 -1.40
C PHE A 83 -16.11 -5.16 -1.54
N GLU A 84 -15.66 -5.50 -2.73
CA GLU A 84 -15.20 -6.85 -3.11
C GLU A 84 -13.68 -6.94 -3.28
N GLY A 85 -13.02 -5.79 -3.37
CA GLY A 85 -11.58 -5.72 -3.53
C GLY A 85 -11.05 -4.33 -3.25
N PHE A 86 -9.75 -4.25 -3.01
CA PHE A 86 -9.06 -2.99 -2.80
C PHE A 86 -7.59 -3.11 -3.20
N ILE A 87 -6.98 -1.96 -3.47
CA ILE A 87 -5.54 -1.72 -3.37
C ILE A 87 -5.35 -0.40 -2.65
N LEU A 88 -4.37 -0.32 -1.76
CA LEU A 88 -4.07 0.87 -0.97
C LEU A 88 -2.59 1.16 -0.98
N GLN A 89 -2.24 2.45 -1.02
CA GLN A 89 -0.88 2.95 -0.90
C GLN A 89 -0.85 4.25 -0.10
N ALA A 90 0.26 4.54 0.59
CA ALA A 90 0.51 5.85 1.16
C ALA A 90 1.27 6.74 0.17
N ARG A 91 0.75 7.94 -0.08
CA ARG A 91 1.29 8.93 -1.03
C ARG A 91 1.53 10.26 -0.36
N ARG A 92 2.37 11.09 -0.98
CA ARG A 92 2.65 12.46 -0.53
C ARG A 92 1.35 13.25 -0.44
N ALA A 93 1.09 13.87 0.72
CA ALA A 93 -0.16 14.55 0.99
C ALA A 93 -0.39 15.79 0.10
N SER A 94 0.68 16.48 -0.30
CA SER A 94 0.62 17.66 -1.18
C SER A 94 0.36 17.31 -2.65
N ASN A 95 0.64 16.08 -3.08
CA ASN A 95 0.35 15.60 -4.42
C ASN A 95 0.16 14.07 -4.43
N THR A 96 -1.08 13.62 -4.31
CA THR A 96 -1.45 12.19 -4.33
C THR A 96 -1.43 11.58 -5.73
N LEU A 97 -1.19 12.38 -6.77
CA LEU A 97 -1.03 11.94 -8.16
C LEU A 97 0.45 11.82 -8.57
N ASP A 98 1.39 12.13 -7.66
CA ASP A 98 2.82 11.85 -7.84
C ASP A 98 3.10 10.37 -7.52
N TYR A 99 3.46 9.61 -8.55
CA TYR A 99 3.73 8.17 -8.44
C TYR A 99 5.21 7.85 -8.23
N SER A 100 6.09 8.86 -8.24
CA SER A 100 7.55 8.67 -8.19
C SER A 100 8.03 8.05 -6.88
N LYS A 101 7.26 8.21 -5.79
CA LYS A 101 7.64 7.76 -4.45
C LYS A 101 6.45 7.21 -3.69
N LYS A 102 6.70 6.11 -2.99
CA LYS A 102 5.77 5.40 -2.10
C LYS A 102 6.31 5.50 -0.68
N TYR A 103 5.44 5.58 0.32
CA TYR A 103 5.86 5.94 1.68
C TYR A 103 5.52 4.85 2.69
N GLY A 104 6.51 4.46 3.50
CA GLY A 104 6.34 3.47 4.55
C GLY A 104 6.02 2.08 4.04
N THR A 105 5.64 1.18 4.96
CA THR A 105 5.30 -0.21 4.63
C THR A 105 4.02 -0.63 5.34
N PHE A 106 3.24 -1.48 4.68
CA PHE A 106 2.01 -2.02 5.24
C PHE A 106 2.26 -3.33 5.99
N LYS A 107 1.30 -3.69 6.84
CA LYS A 107 1.19 -4.97 7.52
C LYS A 107 -0.27 -5.44 7.49
N PRO A 108 -0.57 -6.57 6.85
CA PRO A 108 -1.88 -7.21 6.94
C PRO A 108 -2.21 -7.56 8.40
N HIS A 109 -3.48 -7.52 8.76
CA HIS A 109 -3.93 -7.99 10.07
C HIS A 109 -4.26 -9.49 10.07
N ASP A 110 -4.70 -10.00 8.92
CA ASP A 110 -5.11 -11.38 8.68
C ASP A 110 -4.78 -11.79 7.23
N GLU A 111 -5.21 -12.98 6.84
CA GLU A 111 -4.99 -13.54 5.50
C GLU A 111 -5.83 -12.90 4.39
N ASP A 112 -6.72 -11.96 4.70
CA ASP A 112 -7.60 -11.30 3.72
C ASP A 112 -6.86 -10.28 2.85
N ALA A 113 -5.61 -9.98 3.22
CA ALA A 113 -4.78 -9.00 2.54
C ALA A 113 -3.33 -9.46 2.37
N LYS A 114 -2.71 -9.05 1.27
CA LYS A 114 -1.30 -9.31 0.94
C LYS A 114 -0.58 -8.03 0.54
N LEU A 115 0.74 -8.06 0.73
CA LEU A 115 1.64 -6.97 0.37
C LEU A 115 2.07 -7.07 -1.10
N ILE A 116 2.24 -5.90 -1.72
CA ILE A 116 2.75 -5.72 -3.07
C ILE A 116 3.61 -4.44 -3.10
N CYS A 117 4.30 -4.18 -4.20
CA CYS A 117 5.09 -2.97 -4.40
C CYS A 117 6.21 -2.81 -3.37
N ASN A 118 6.93 -3.90 -3.05
CA ASN A 118 7.91 -3.96 -1.96
C ASN A 118 7.32 -3.48 -0.62
N ASP A 119 6.19 -4.08 -0.24
CA ASP A 119 5.42 -3.77 0.98
C ASP A 119 4.85 -2.34 1.06
N ALA A 120 5.06 -1.51 0.04
CA ALA A 120 4.59 -0.13 0.02
C ALA A 120 3.11 -0.01 -0.39
N ALA A 121 2.47 -1.12 -0.76
CA ALA A 121 1.03 -1.20 -0.99
C ALA A 121 0.47 -2.54 -0.50
N ILE A 122 -0.85 -2.57 -0.30
CA ILE A 122 -1.58 -3.74 0.20
C ILE A 122 -2.86 -3.95 -0.61
N THR A 123 -3.20 -5.20 -0.91
CA THR A 123 -4.39 -5.59 -1.69
C THR A 123 -5.07 -6.81 -1.07
N HIS A 124 -6.32 -7.05 -1.43
CA HIS A 124 -7.07 -8.25 -1.01
C HIS A 124 -6.46 -9.56 -1.54
N THR A 125 -6.78 -10.68 -0.91
CA THR A 125 -6.37 -12.05 -1.33
C THR A 125 -7.53 -12.93 -1.76
N LYS A 126 -8.77 -12.51 -1.46
CA LYS A 126 -9.98 -13.29 -1.73
C LYS A 126 -11.10 -12.39 -2.20
N HIS A 127 -12.08 -12.94 -2.91
CA HIS A 127 -13.31 -12.20 -3.20
C HIS A 127 -14.27 -12.37 -2.02
N PHE A 128 -14.54 -11.29 -1.29
CA PHE A 128 -15.47 -11.30 -0.16
C PHE A 128 -16.22 -9.97 -0.05
N HIS A 129 -17.41 -9.97 0.56
CA HIS A 129 -18.20 -8.75 0.75
C HIS A 129 -17.85 -8.07 2.06
N TRP A 130 -16.80 -7.24 2.05
CA TRP A 130 -16.37 -6.49 3.24
C TRP A 130 -17.21 -5.23 3.45
N LYS A 131 -17.71 -5.04 4.67
CA LYS A 131 -18.16 -3.74 5.19
C LYS A 131 -16.98 -2.88 5.62
N ASN A 132 -15.92 -3.51 6.11
CA ASN A 132 -14.68 -2.86 6.46
C ASN A 132 -13.54 -3.87 6.44
N ILE A 133 -12.32 -3.35 6.34
CA ILE A 133 -11.09 -4.12 6.54
C ILE A 133 -10.02 -3.23 7.16
N THR A 134 -9.20 -3.80 8.04
CA THR A 134 -8.18 -3.09 8.81
C THR A 134 -6.78 -3.60 8.51
N PHE A 135 -5.81 -2.70 8.58
CA PHE A 135 -4.40 -3.01 8.42
C PHE A 135 -3.55 -1.97 9.15
N SER A 136 -2.27 -2.29 9.30
CA SER A 136 -1.29 -1.41 9.91
C SER A 136 -0.34 -0.85 8.86
N TRP A 137 0.16 0.36 9.11
CA TRP A 137 1.17 1.01 8.28
C TRP A 137 2.29 1.57 9.16
N ILE A 138 3.53 1.33 8.78
CA ILE A 138 4.71 1.80 9.49
C ILE A 138 5.27 3.03 8.77
N ALA A 139 5.41 4.12 9.51
CA ALA A 139 6.00 5.34 8.98
C ALA A 139 7.48 5.10 8.56
N PRO A 140 7.91 5.64 7.41
CA PRO A 140 9.30 5.52 6.96
C PRO A 140 10.26 6.16 7.97
N GLN A 141 11.45 5.57 8.15
CA GLN A 141 12.45 6.04 9.14
C GLN A 141 13.08 7.40 8.79
N ASN A 142 13.33 7.64 7.51
CA ASN A 142 14.21 8.73 7.05
C ASN A 142 13.46 9.82 6.27
N VAL A 143 12.14 9.94 6.45
CA VAL A 143 11.32 10.83 5.63
C VAL A 143 10.28 11.55 6.49
N GLU A 144 10.42 12.87 6.60
CA GLU A 144 9.42 13.76 7.18
C GLU A 144 8.46 14.27 6.09
N GLU A 145 7.77 13.35 5.45
CA GLU A 145 6.76 13.69 4.43
C GLU A 145 5.38 13.38 5.00
N ASN A 146 4.48 14.35 4.93
CA ASN A 146 3.09 14.13 5.28
C ASN A 146 2.45 13.22 4.23
N VAL A 147 1.68 12.25 4.67
CA VAL A 147 1.07 11.27 3.76
C VAL A 147 -0.45 11.31 3.81
N LYS A 148 -1.06 10.90 2.70
CA LYS A 148 -2.43 10.43 2.65
C LYS A 148 -2.44 8.98 2.19
N PHE A 149 -3.39 8.21 2.69
CA PHE A 149 -3.66 6.88 2.18
C PHE A 149 -4.63 7.00 1.01
N VAL A 150 -4.29 6.37 -0.12
CA VAL A 150 -5.02 6.44 -1.38
C VAL A 150 -5.39 5.03 -1.80
N ALA A 151 -6.69 4.75 -1.90
CA ALA A 151 -7.19 3.46 -2.38
C ALA A 151 -7.84 3.56 -3.76
N THR A 152 -7.79 2.43 -4.46
CA THR A 152 -8.87 2.03 -5.35
C THR A 152 -9.70 0.96 -4.68
N VAL A 153 -11.02 1.15 -4.64
CA VAL A 153 -11.99 0.21 -4.07
C VAL A 153 -12.84 -0.37 -5.18
N VAL A 154 -12.98 -1.70 -5.22
CA VAL A 154 -13.73 -2.45 -6.23
C VAL A 154 -15.07 -2.88 -5.64
N LYS A 155 -16.16 -2.58 -6.34
CA LYS A 155 -17.51 -3.03 -6.01
C LYS A 155 -17.95 -4.26 -6.82
N GLY A 156 -17.29 -4.49 -7.95
CA GLY A 156 -17.48 -5.65 -8.81
C GLY A 156 -16.58 -5.53 -10.03
N TYR A 157 -16.57 -6.55 -10.89
CA TYR A 157 -15.61 -6.67 -12.00
C TYR A 157 -15.44 -5.42 -12.88
N LYS A 158 -16.52 -4.65 -13.12
CA LYS A 158 -16.50 -3.43 -13.95
C LYS A 158 -16.72 -2.14 -13.16
N THR A 159 -16.80 -2.21 -11.84
CA THR A 159 -17.19 -1.08 -10.99
C THR A 159 -16.16 -0.87 -9.91
N TYR A 160 -15.39 0.20 -10.05
CA TYR A 160 -14.36 0.58 -9.08
C TYR A 160 -14.30 2.10 -8.92
N PHE A 161 -13.77 2.53 -7.78
CA PHE A 161 -13.65 3.93 -7.39
C PHE A 161 -12.20 4.20 -7.01
N MET A 162 -11.54 5.02 -7.81
CA MET A 162 -10.15 5.43 -7.57
C MET A 162 -10.11 6.68 -6.69
N ASN A 163 -8.92 6.97 -6.15
CA ASN A 163 -8.65 8.19 -5.38
C ASN A 163 -9.57 8.33 -4.16
N VAL A 164 -9.90 7.21 -3.50
CA VAL A 164 -10.47 7.24 -2.15
C VAL A 164 -9.34 7.65 -1.22
N GLU A 165 -9.42 8.84 -0.60
CA GLU A 165 -8.34 9.38 0.22
C GLU A 165 -8.71 9.40 1.71
N SER A 166 -7.71 9.21 2.58
CA SER A 166 -7.81 9.51 4.00
C SER A 166 -7.57 10.99 4.31
N ASP A 167 -7.81 11.37 5.57
CA ASP A 167 -7.20 12.55 6.17
C ASP A 167 -5.66 12.47 6.12
N VAL A 168 -5.01 13.63 6.20
CA VAL A 168 -3.53 13.73 6.25
C VAL A 168 -2.99 13.16 7.56
N VAL A 169 -1.95 12.35 7.45
CA VAL A 169 -1.10 11.91 8.57
C VAL A 169 0.24 12.64 8.51
N LYS A 170 0.55 13.37 9.58
CA LYS A 170 1.83 14.05 9.74
C LYS A 170 2.88 13.07 10.22
N VAL A 171 3.94 12.89 9.44
CA VAL A 171 5.13 12.14 9.86
C VAL A 171 6.11 13.16 10.41
N SER A 172 6.09 13.34 11.73
CA SER A 172 6.88 14.39 12.36
C SER A 172 7.38 13.92 13.71
N GLY A 173 8.68 14.11 13.90
CA GLY A 173 9.31 13.98 15.19
C GLY A 173 10.67 13.34 15.01
N THR A 174 11.67 14.09 15.43
CA THR A 174 13.01 13.60 15.74
C THR A 174 12.83 12.29 16.50
N SER A 175 13.16 11.17 15.87
CA SER A 175 13.50 9.98 16.62
C SER A 175 14.55 10.48 17.61
N ALA A 176 14.26 10.48 18.91
CA ALA A 176 15.32 10.55 19.88
C ALA A 176 16.15 9.28 19.65
N VAL A 177 17.06 9.34 18.68
CA VAL A 177 18.21 8.45 18.59
C VAL A 177 18.77 8.59 19.99
N GLY A 178 18.72 7.50 20.77
CA GLY A 178 19.31 7.49 22.09
C GLY A 178 20.75 7.92 21.92
N ILE A 179 21.02 9.19 22.22
CA ILE A 179 22.37 9.70 22.32
C ILE A 179 22.87 9.01 23.59
N SER A 180 23.45 7.83 23.44
CA SER A 180 24.37 7.32 24.43
C SER A 180 25.54 8.28 24.40
N THR A 181 25.45 9.34 25.19
CA THR A 181 26.55 10.27 25.45
C THR A 181 27.67 9.49 26.13
N LEU A 182 28.54 8.87 25.33
CA LEU A 182 29.87 8.48 25.75
C LEU A 182 30.84 9.58 25.27
N ILE A 183 30.76 10.73 25.93
CA ILE A 183 31.66 11.88 25.80
C ILE A 183 31.79 12.42 27.23
N LEU A 184 32.94 12.66 27.85
CA LEU A 184 34.37 12.44 27.60
C LEU A 184 35.02 12.71 28.99
N LEU A 185 36.02 11.95 29.43
CA LEU A 185 37.07 12.49 30.30
C LEU A 185 38.41 11.88 29.88
N LEU A 186 38.98 12.45 28.82
CA LEU A 186 40.41 12.40 28.57
C LEU A 186 40.93 13.83 28.52
N ALA A 187 41.85 14.12 29.45
CA ALA A 187 42.85 15.20 29.54
C ALA A 187 42.88 15.74 30.99
N SER A 188 44.00 15.87 31.69
CA SER A 188 45.41 15.73 31.33
C SER A 188 46.30 15.75 32.59
N ALA A 189 47.55 15.31 32.39
CA ALA A 189 48.78 15.78 33.04
C ALA A 189 49.13 15.33 34.49
N MET A 190 50.07 14.39 34.54
CA MET A 190 51.42 14.52 35.13
C MET A 190 51.56 14.93 36.61
N ASN A 191 52.09 13.99 37.40
CA ASN A 191 53.11 14.15 38.44
C ASN A 191 53.06 15.37 39.38
N ILE A 192 52.72 15.14 40.64
CA ILE A 192 53.43 15.77 41.77
C ILE A 192 53.78 14.70 42.80
N VAL A 193 55.08 14.58 43.03
CA VAL A 193 55.76 13.86 44.10
C VAL A 193 55.56 14.63 45.44
N HIS A 194 55.56 13.89 46.56
CA HIS A 194 55.83 14.28 47.95
C HIS A 194 54.68 14.53 48.97
N LEU A 195 54.95 13.97 50.17
CA LEU A 195 54.31 14.02 51.50
C LEU A 195 53.20 12.97 51.70
N VAL A 196 53.35 11.94 52.54
CA VAL A 196 54.15 11.70 53.75
C VAL A 196 54.73 10.29 53.73
#